data_AF-A0A939KJX2-F1
#
_entry.id   AF-A0A939KJX2-F1
#
_cell.length_a   1.000
_cell.length_b   1.000
_cell.length_c   1.000
_cell.angle_alpha   90.00
_cell.angle_beta   90.00
_cell.angle_gamma   90.00
#
_symmetry.space_group_name_H-M   'P 1'
#
loop_
_entity.id
_entity.type
_entity.pdbx_description
1 polymer ?
#
loop_
_entity_poly.entity_id
_entity_poly.type
_entity_poly.pdbx_seq_one_letter_code
_entity_poly.pdbx_strand_id
1 'polypeptide(L)'
;MRSENLKRLIAKITLMTLLTASSPVVFSAPFGSPLSQEPSVVMAAETGTVTVTCSALWTYSRAAWSAKIEVVGKGASFTVVDKVTVDGREMYRLDNGRYITANTAYVSFKAAGTAPTPSAPAATGEMVTTANLYMRTGPGTSYESIRIIPNGARVAVSESSNGWYKVTYGGSTGWSSGNYLKSVSTAQPAPAPAPSEPVKSSQMTTTVNLYMRTGPGTSYSSVRIIPSGAKVTAYETRDGWVKVSYGGSTGWSSGKYLKAVTVAAPPAGEVSTSYMKTTVNLNMRAGVGTSYSVLATMPAGTVVPVSGSSGGWFKVTYNGKTGWASGTYLKAVANYSEKVLDLPYINQYSPVYAPMGCEGASLLMALQYKESTSMGLKEFLEKMPKTERNPFEGFASTPFAVVKGDPEIFQSIFPEALTAYGKKYDANVVNISGYTTAQLKAEIDKGNPVVAYVTTRDYEAPKWKEYDMGEAGIVNIVDNMHVMVLTGYNSEGDYHVTDPASSRNKYWVSREKFEASYNALKWAVVVR
;
A
#
# COMPACT_ATOMS: atom_id res chain seq x y z
N MET A 1 50.78 16.76 39.05
CA MET A 1 52.03 16.83 38.27
C MET A 1 52.23 15.48 37.57
N ARG A 2 52.70 15.51 36.31
CA ARG A 2 52.99 14.36 35.40
C ARG A 2 53.72 13.20 36.14
N SER A 3 53.61 11.91 35.82
CA SER A 3 53.59 11.15 34.54
C SER A 3 53.01 9.73 34.84
N GLU A 4 52.75 8.77 33.94
CA GLU A 4 53.64 8.17 32.92
C GLU A 4 52.85 7.10 32.12
N ASN A 5 53.12 6.91 30.81
CA ASN A 5 53.71 5.71 30.15
C ASN A 5 53.53 5.84 28.61
N LEU A 6 54.38 5.43 27.64
CA LEU A 6 55.65 4.68 27.60
C LEU A 6 56.18 4.58 26.11
N LYS A 7 57.53 4.51 25.94
CA LYS A 7 58.39 3.98 24.81
C LYS A 7 58.59 4.82 23.52
N ARG A 8 59.75 5.49 23.26
CA ARG A 8 61.15 5.09 22.86
C ARG A 8 61.25 4.54 21.41
N LEU A 9 62.22 4.86 20.53
CA LEU A 9 63.71 4.80 20.62
C LEU A 9 64.33 5.39 19.28
N ILE A 10 65.16 6.46 19.23
CA ILE A 10 66.65 6.61 19.18
C ILE A 10 67.41 6.39 17.81
N ALA A 11 68.25 7.41 17.50
CA ALA A 11 69.62 7.45 16.86
C ALA A 11 69.89 7.65 15.33
N LYS A 12 70.55 8.80 15.08
CA LYS A 12 71.74 9.17 14.25
C LYS A 12 72.37 8.16 13.23
N ILE A 13 72.67 8.65 12.00
CA ILE A 13 74.01 8.81 11.35
C ILE A 13 73.87 9.22 9.85
N THR A 14 74.62 10.27 9.46
CA THR A 14 75.38 10.59 8.22
C THR A 14 74.94 10.22 6.77
N LEU A 15 74.73 11.27 5.96
CA LEU A 15 75.22 11.62 4.59
C LEU A 15 75.97 10.61 3.68
N MET A 16 75.53 10.45 2.40
CA MET A 16 76.34 10.35 1.14
C MET A 16 75.43 10.13 -0.11
N THR A 17 75.28 11.11 -1.03
CA THR A 17 75.80 11.22 -2.44
C THR A 17 75.31 10.16 -3.45
N LEU A 18 74.97 10.38 -4.74
CA LEU A 18 75.08 11.41 -5.81
C LEU A 18 73.83 11.27 -6.73
N LEU A 19 73.35 12.24 -7.54
CA LEU A 19 73.93 12.67 -8.83
C LEU A 19 73.17 13.92 -9.38
N THR A 20 73.95 14.95 -9.79
CA THR A 20 73.88 15.82 -11.00
C THR A 20 72.53 16.36 -11.51
N ALA A 21 72.34 17.60 -12.00
CA ALA A 21 73.16 18.79 -12.24
C ALA A 21 72.22 19.97 -12.64
N SER A 22 72.69 21.21 -12.41
CA SER A 22 72.52 22.45 -13.20
C SER A 22 71.23 22.78 -13.99
N SER A 23 70.52 23.82 -13.52
CA SER A 23 70.18 25.13 -14.18
C SER A 23 69.44 25.22 -15.53
N PRO A 24 68.72 26.33 -15.86
CA PRO A 24 68.57 27.64 -15.16
C PRO A 24 67.11 27.92 -14.68
N VAL A 25 66.81 28.74 -13.64
CA VAL A 25 66.70 30.23 -13.56
C VAL A 25 65.98 30.79 -14.81
N VAL A 26 64.89 31.56 -14.77
CA VAL A 26 64.78 32.97 -14.30
C VAL A 26 63.31 33.40 -14.11
N PHE A 27 63.06 34.14 -13.02
CA PHE A 27 62.11 35.26 -12.83
C PHE A 27 60.61 35.16 -13.15
N SER A 28 59.77 35.48 -12.15
CA SER A 28 59.15 36.81 -11.97
C SER A 28 57.72 36.71 -11.43
N ALA A 29 57.54 37.31 -10.25
CA ALA A 29 56.41 38.12 -9.75
C ALA A 29 54.93 37.65 -9.89
N PRO A 30 54.09 37.99 -8.90
CA PRO A 30 52.70 37.58 -8.80
C PRO A 30 51.77 38.50 -9.62
N PHE A 31 50.49 38.13 -9.69
CA PHE A 31 49.37 38.78 -10.40
C PHE A 31 49.14 38.30 -11.84
N GLY A 32 48.40 37.20 -11.94
CA GLY A 32 47.48 36.94 -13.05
C GLY A 32 46.05 37.13 -12.58
N SER A 33 45.44 38.24 -13.01
CA SER A 33 43.98 38.46 -13.05
C SER A 33 43.27 37.32 -13.80
N PRO A 34 41.95 37.18 -13.64
CA PRO A 34 41.26 35.90 -13.74
C PRO A 34 41.24 35.38 -15.18
N LEU A 35 41.52 34.09 -15.35
CA LEU A 35 41.19 33.39 -16.58
C LEU A 35 39.66 33.40 -16.70
N SER A 36 39.25 34.12 -17.74
CA SER A 36 37.94 34.19 -18.36
C SER A 36 36.90 33.24 -17.78
N GLN A 37 35.97 33.81 -17.02
CA GLN A 37 34.60 33.32 -17.00
C GLN A 37 34.21 32.99 -18.44
N GLU A 38 33.91 31.71 -18.71
CA GLU A 38 33.03 31.40 -19.83
C GLU A 38 31.79 32.28 -19.65
N PRO A 39 31.36 33.02 -20.68
CA PRO A 39 30.27 33.97 -20.53
C PRO A 39 29.05 33.21 -20.01
N SER A 40 28.65 33.58 -18.80
CA SER A 40 27.39 33.16 -18.20
C SER A 40 26.28 33.82 -19.01
N VAL A 41 25.86 33.15 -20.09
CA VAL A 41 24.66 33.54 -20.83
C VAL A 41 23.49 32.93 -20.09
N VAL A 42 22.99 33.66 -19.09
CA VAL A 42 21.67 33.41 -18.53
C VAL A 42 20.69 34.12 -19.46
N MET A 43 20.08 33.38 -20.37
CA MET A 43 18.98 33.87 -21.20
C MET A 43 17.81 32.90 -21.06
N ALA A 44 16.60 33.45 -21.00
CA ALA A 44 15.37 32.72 -20.72
C ALA A 44 15.24 31.45 -21.59
N ALA A 45 14.88 30.32 -20.96
CA ALA A 45 14.68 29.05 -21.64
C ALA A 45 13.60 29.21 -22.74
N GLU A 46 14.04 29.32 -23.99
CA GLU A 46 13.15 29.41 -25.14
C GLU A 46 12.69 27.98 -25.49
N THR A 47 11.60 27.54 -24.87
CA THR A 47 11.02 26.22 -25.11
C THR A 47 9.99 26.26 -26.23
N GLY A 48 9.98 25.26 -27.10
CA GLY A 48 9.05 25.21 -28.24
C GLY A 48 9.30 24.03 -29.15
N THR A 49 8.73 24.05 -30.35
CA THR A 49 9.00 23.03 -31.38
C THR A 49 9.79 23.66 -32.53
N VAL A 50 10.93 23.06 -32.87
CA VAL A 50 11.71 23.44 -34.06
C VAL A 50 11.45 22.43 -35.18
N THR A 51 11.26 22.89 -36.42
CA THR A 51 11.04 22.06 -37.62
C THR A 51 12.02 22.41 -38.71
N VAL A 52 12.66 21.42 -39.33
CA VAL A 52 13.65 21.61 -40.40
C VAL A 52 12.96 21.97 -41.72
N THR A 53 13.38 23.05 -42.38
CA THR A 53 12.76 23.57 -43.60
C THR A 53 13.59 23.32 -44.87
N CYS A 54 14.89 23.09 -44.74
CA CYS A 54 15.79 22.73 -45.85
C CYS A 54 15.86 21.20 -46.06
N SER A 55 16.44 20.77 -47.20
CA SER A 55 16.48 19.36 -47.59
C SER A 55 17.31 18.48 -46.65
N ALA A 56 18.38 19.01 -46.07
CA ALA A 56 19.28 18.31 -45.16
C ALA A 56 19.94 19.28 -44.17
N LEU A 57 19.97 18.92 -42.90
CA LEU A 57 20.55 19.74 -41.83
C LEU A 57 21.28 18.90 -40.78
N TRP A 58 22.47 19.33 -40.37
CA TRP A 58 23.23 18.64 -39.31
C TRP A 58 22.66 18.92 -37.92
N THR A 59 22.63 17.88 -37.09
CA THR A 59 22.53 17.93 -35.62
C THR A 59 23.90 17.71 -34.98
N TYR A 60 24.06 18.13 -33.73
CA TYR A 60 25.35 18.17 -33.03
C TYR A 60 25.27 17.52 -31.63
N SER A 61 26.34 16.86 -31.18
CA SER A 61 26.40 16.22 -29.84
C SER A 61 26.45 17.22 -28.68
N ARG A 62 27.01 18.39 -28.93
CA ARG A 62 27.27 19.45 -27.95
C ARG A 62 27.11 20.80 -28.62
N ALA A 63 27.08 21.87 -27.84
CA ALA A 63 26.99 23.26 -28.30
C ALA A 63 28.30 23.73 -28.98
N ALA A 64 28.66 23.10 -30.11
CA ALA A 64 29.84 23.41 -30.91
C ALA A 64 29.59 23.05 -32.40
N TRP A 65 29.86 23.99 -33.31
CA TRP A 65 29.63 23.80 -34.76
C TRP A 65 30.50 22.70 -35.41
N SER A 66 31.57 22.28 -34.73
CA SER A 66 32.42 21.16 -35.14
C SER A 66 31.88 19.79 -34.71
N ALA A 67 30.92 19.72 -33.78
CA ALA A 67 30.46 18.47 -33.17
C ALA A 67 29.31 17.78 -33.93
N LYS A 68 29.40 17.71 -35.26
CA LYS A 68 28.35 17.14 -36.13
C LYS A 68 28.17 15.64 -35.87
N ILE A 69 26.91 15.19 -35.76
CA ILE A 69 26.57 13.79 -35.51
C ILE A 69 25.71 13.18 -36.61
N GLU A 70 24.55 13.78 -36.91
CA GLU A 70 23.56 13.17 -37.79
C GLU A 70 22.88 14.22 -38.65
N VAL A 71 22.62 13.87 -39.91
CA VAL A 71 21.86 14.70 -40.85
C VAL A 71 20.38 14.34 -40.75
N VAL A 72 19.54 15.35 -40.59
CA VAL A 72 18.08 15.23 -40.58
C VAL A 72 17.49 15.90 -41.83
N GLY A 73 16.40 15.34 -42.35
CA GLY A 73 15.75 15.82 -43.56
C GLY A 73 14.67 16.89 -43.30
N LYS A 74 14.19 17.51 -44.38
CA LYS A 74 13.06 18.46 -44.35
C LYS A 74 11.85 17.87 -43.65
N GLY A 75 11.22 18.63 -42.75
CA GLY A 75 10.04 18.24 -41.99
C GLY A 75 10.33 17.51 -40.69
N ALA A 76 11.59 17.20 -40.37
CA ALA A 76 11.96 16.68 -39.06
C ALA A 76 11.67 17.75 -37.98
N SER A 77 10.96 17.36 -36.92
CA SER A 77 10.58 18.26 -35.82
C SER A 77 11.10 17.75 -34.49
N PHE A 78 11.56 18.67 -33.65
CA PHE A 78 12.15 18.35 -32.34
C PHE A 78 11.64 19.33 -31.28
N THR A 79 11.57 18.87 -30.03
CA THR A 79 11.27 19.73 -28.90
C THR A 79 12.52 20.46 -28.45
N VAL A 80 12.45 21.79 -28.43
CA VAL A 80 13.51 22.66 -27.92
C VAL A 80 13.32 22.84 -26.43
N VAL A 81 14.38 22.58 -25.68
CA VAL A 81 14.43 22.74 -24.22
C VAL A 81 15.28 23.93 -23.80
N ASP A 82 16.08 24.50 -24.71
CA ASP A 82 16.93 25.65 -24.45
C ASP A 82 17.44 26.29 -25.75
N LYS A 83 17.91 27.54 -25.69
CA LYS A 83 18.62 28.21 -26.79
C LYS A 83 19.95 28.75 -26.30
N VAL A 84 21.03 28.42 -27.01
CA VAL A 84 22.40 28.77 -26.64
C VAL A 84 23.09 29.52 -27.78
N THR A 85 24.01 30.42 -27.44
CA THR A 85 24.83 31.15 -28.42
C THR A 85 26.23 30.55 -28.46
N VAL A 86 26.66 30.12 -29.66
CA VAL A 86 27.96 29.49 -29.92
C VAL A 86 28.65 30.24 -31.04
N ASP A 87 29.81 30.84 -30.75
CA ASP A 87 30.59 31.65 -31.69
C ASP A 87 29.74 32.75 -32.37
N GLY A 88 28.90 33.44 -31.58
CA GLY A 88 28.02 34.52 -32.05
C GLY A 88 26.80 34.08 -32.84
N ARG A 89 26.52 32.77 -32.95
CA ARG A 89 25.34 32.22 -33.64
C ARG A 89 24.51 31.35 -32.71
N GLU A 90 23.20 31.35 -32.88
CA GLU A 90 22.29 30.62 -32.01
C GLU A 90 22.09 29.15 -32.42
N MET A 91 21.99 28.28 -31.42
CA MET A 91 21.62 26.87 -31.53
C MET A 91 20.49 26.55 -30.55
N TYR A 92 19.58 25.67 -30.94
CA TYR A 92 18.59 25.08 -30.04
C TYR A 92 19.13 23.79 -29.43
N ARG A 93 18.99 23.63 -28.11
CA ARG A 93 19.16 22.36 -27.42
C ARG A 93 17.86 21.57 -27.50
N LEU A 94 17.95 20.33 -27.96
CA LEU A 94 16.83 19.43 -28.15
C LEU A 94 16.62 18.56 -26.91
N ASP A 95 15.40 18.09 -26.71
CA ASP A 95 14.99 17.20 -25.61
C ASP A 95 15.79 15.88 -25.56
N ASN A 96 16.24 15.39 -26.71
CA ASN A 96 17.12 14.23 -26.83
C ASN A 96 18.61 14.53 -26.52
N GLY A 97 18.92 15.74 -26.06
CA GLY A 97 20.28 16.16 -25.67
C GLY A 97 21.18 16.62 -26.83
N ARG A 98 20.70 16.57 -28.07
CA ARG A 98 21.43 17.08 -29.25
C ARG A 98 21.19 18.58 -29.45
N TYR A 99 21.92 19.16 -30.39
CA TYR A 99 21.77 20.56 -30.77
C TYR A 99 21.47 20.68 -32.27
N ILE A 100 20.78 21.75 -32.66
CA ILE A 100 20.51 22.11 -34.06
C ILE A 100 20.62 23.63 -34.23
N THR A 101 20.91 24.12 -35.44
CA THR A 101 20.97 25.57 -35.67
C THR A 101 19.62 26.24 -35.41
N ALA A 102 19.64 27.44 -34.82
CA ALA A 102 18.45 28.29 -34.66
C ALA A 102 18.26 29.27 -35.84
N ASN A 103 19.10 29.17 -36.88
CA ASN A 103 19.00 30.04 -38.05
C ASN A 103 17.70 29.77 -38.83
N THR A 104 16.83 30.77 -38.87
CA THR A 104 15.48 30.70 -39.45
C THR A 104 15.46 30.46 -40.96
N ALA A 105 16.60 30.56 -41.64
CA ALA A 105 16.72 30.14 -43.05
C ALA A 105 16.61 28.61 -43.21
N TYR A 106 16.94 27.82 -42.18
CA TYR A 106 16.99 26.36 -42.24
C TYR A 106 15.99 25.66 -41.33
N VAL A 107 15.42 26.38 -40.37
CA VAL A 107 14.43 25.86 -39.42
C VAL A 107 13.31 26.87 -39.17
N SER A 108 12.12 26.39 -38.85
CA SER A 108 11.05 27.20 -38.27
C SER A 108 10.87 26.86 -36.80
N PHE A 109 10.70 27.87 -35.96
CA PHE A 109 10.49 27.69 -34.52
C PHE A 109 9.11 28.19 -34.11
N LYS A 110 8.42 27.38 -33.31
CA LYS A 110 7.15 27.74 -32.68
C LYS A 110 7.32 27.70 -31.17
N ALA A 111 7.33 28.87 -30.55
CA ALA A 111 7.40 29.00 -29.09
C ALA A 111 6.21 28.28 -28.43
N ALA A 112 6.46 27.63 -27.30
CA ALA A 112 5.41 27.13 -26.44
C ALA A 112 4.63 28.33 -25.86
N GLY A 113 3.31 28.37 -26.06
CA GLY A 113 2.49 29.49 -25.60
C GLY A 113 2.58 29.64 -24.08
N THR A 114 2.88 30.84 -23.61
CA THR A 114 2.80 31.22 -22.20
C THR A 114 1.34 31.31 -21.77
N ALA A 115 0.83 30.22 -21.21
CA ALA A 115 -0.40 30.27 -20.43
C ALA A 115 -0.15 31.10 -19.15
N PRO A 116 -1.11 31.95 -18.71
CA PRO A 116 -0.94 32.76 -17.52
C PRO A 116 -0.74 31.88 -16.29
N THR A 117 0.22 32.27 -15.46
CA THR A 117 0.57 31.66 -14.17
C THR A 117 -0.66 31.50 -13.27
N PRO A 118 -1.08 30.27 -12.94
CA PRO A 118 -1.82 30.02 -11.73
C PRO A 118 -0.79 29.89 -10.60
N SER A 119 -0.92 30.72 -9.57
CA SER A 119 -0.44 30.31 -8.25
C SER A 119 -1.15 29.00 -7.90
N ALA A 120 -0.45 27.88 -8.00
CA ALA A 120 -1.01 26.58 -7.66
C ALA A 120 -1.24 26.52 -6.13
N PRO A 121 -2.43 26.10 -5.66
CA PRO A 121 -2.64 25.79 -4.26
C PRO A 121 -1.67 24.68 -3.81
N ALA A 122 -1.28 24.71 -2.53
CA ALA A 122 -0.49 23.66 -1.90
C ALA A 122 -1.15 22.29 -2.08
N ALA A 123 -0.60 21.44 -2.95
CA ALA A 123 -1.04 20.07 -3.09
C ALA A 123 -0.50 19.25 -1.90
N THR A 124 -1.34 19.09 -0.88
CA THR A 124 -1.17 18.04 0.14
C THR A 124 -2.15 16.92 -0.18
N GLY A 125 -1.73 15.65 -0.12
CA GLY A 125 -2.63 14.52 -0.34
C GLY A 125 -1.98 13.26 -0.89
N GLU A 126 -2.76 12.20 -1.08
CA GLU A 126 -2.28 10.96 -1.71
C GLU A 126 -2.39 11.02 -3.24
N MET A 127 -1.35 10.54 -3.92
CA MET A 127 -1.33 10.32 -5.37
C MET A 127 -0.91 8.90 -5.70
N VAL A 128 -1.18 8.45 -6.93
CA VAL A 128 -0.76 7.14 -7.44
C VAL A 128 0.18 7.33 -8.62
N THR A 129 1.29 6.59 -8.64
CA THR A 129 2.20 6.57 -9.79
C THR A 129 1.58 5.88 -11.01
N THR A 130 1.78 6.42 -12.20
CA THR A 130 1.30 5.82 -13.47
C THR A 130 2.42 5.14 -14.27
N ALA A 131 3.65 5.17 -13.75
CA ALA A 131 4.83 4.48 -14.27
C ALA A 131 5.83 4.24 -13.12
N ASN A 132 6.90 3.50 -13.39
CA ASN A 132 8.05 3.44 -12.48
C ASN A 132 8.72 4.82 -12.44
N LEU A 133 8.78 5.43 -11.27
CA LEU A 133 9.10 6.85 -11.11
C LEU A 133 10.31 7.06 -10.22
N TYR A 134 11.31 7.79 -10.70
CA TYR A 134 12.47 8.15 -9.89
C TYR A 134 12.11 9.20 -8.83
N MET A 135 12.49 8.95 -7.58
CA MET A 135 12.51 9.93 -6.49
C MET A 135 13.90 10.53 -6.41
N ARG A 136 14.00 11.86 -6.43
CA ARG A 136 15.26 12.61 -6.57
C ARG A 136 15.47 13.60 -5.42
N THR A 137 16.70 14.06 -5.24
CA THR A 137 17.04 15.02 -4.18
C THR A 137 16.48 16.44 -4.42
N GLY A 138 16.07 16.77 -5.66
CA GLY A 138 15.45 18.06 -6.00
C GLY A 138 14.48 17.98 -7.20
N PRO A 139 13.69 19.04 -7.46
CA PRO A 139 12.61 19.07 -8.46
C PRO A 139 13.14 19.22 -9.89
N GLY A 140 13.79 18.15 -10.39
CA GLY A 140 14.34 18.12 -11.74
C GLY A 140 15.08 16.82 -12.03
N THR A 141 15.28 16.52 -13.31
CA THR A 141 16.02 15.31 -13.75
C THR A 141 17.53 15.40 -13.53
N SER A 142 18.07 16.62 -13.32
CA SER A 142 19.49 16.86 -13.02
C SER A 142 19.89 16.51 -11.58
N TYR A 143 18.93 16.34 -10.68
CA TYR A 143 19.16 15.98 -9.29
C TYR A 143 19.37 14.47 -9.14
N GLU A 144 20.22 14.05 -8.20
CA GLU A 144 20.53 12.65 -7.95
C GLU A 144 19.28 11.83 -7.60
N SER A 145 19.24 10.57 -8.07
CA SER A 145 18.16 9.65 -7.76
C SER A 145 18.37 8.97 -6.42
N ILE A 146 17.38 9.08 -5.53
CA ILE A 146 17.32 8.40 -4.24
C ILE A 146 16.89 6.94 -4.43
N ARG A 147 15.80 6.70 -5.19
CA ARG A 147 15.28 5.36 -5.53
C ARG A 147 14.20 5.40 -6.62
N ILE A 148 13.72 4.23 -7.04
CA ILE A 148 12.57 4.08 -7.95
C ILE A 148 11.31 3.70 -7.14
N ILE A 149 10.22 4.42 -7.41
CA ILE A 149 8.87 4.15 -6.92
C ILE A 149 8.14 3.31 -7.98
N PRO A 150 7.61 2.12 -7.67
CA PRO A 150 6.93 1.27 -8.66
C PRO A 150 5.67 1.92 -9.26
N ASN A 151 5.28 1.54 -10.48
CA ASN A 151 3.99 1.89 -11.08
C ASN A 151 2.81 1.40 -10.21
N GLY A 152 1.78 2.23 -10.03
CA GLY A 152 0.60 1.92 -9.22
C GLY A 152 0.79 2.12 -7.72
N ALA A 153 1.96 2.59 -7.28
CA ALA A 153 2.24 2.86 -5.87
C ALA A 153 1.55 4.13 -5.39
N ARG A 154 1.02 4.10 -4.17
CA ARG A 154 0.51 5.29 -3.46
C ARG A 154 1.66 6.06 -2.83
N VAL A 155 1.65 7.37 -3.00
CA VAL A 155 2.66 8.28 -2.42
C VAL A 155 1.94 9.45 -1.74
N ALA A 156 2.45 9.86 -0.58
CA ALA A 156 1.99 11.10 0.04
C ALA A 156 2.74 12.28 -0.60
N VAL A 157 2.00 13.32 -0.96
CA VAL A 157 2.53 14.55 -1.56
C VAL A 157 2.34 15.71 -0.59
N SER A 158 3.37 16.52 -0.41
CA SER A 158 3.35 17.65 0.53
C SER A 158 3.62 19.01 -0.10
N GLU A 159 4.39 19.05 -1.18
CA GLU A 159 4.82 20.30 -1.85
C GLU A 159 4.93 20.06 -3.37
N SER A 160 4.81 21.13 -4.16
CA SER A 160 5.03 21.09 -5.62
C SER A 160 5.93 22.22 -6.09
N SER A 161 6.82 21.94 -7.04
CA SER A 161 7.73 22.93 -7.64
C SER A 161 8.06 22.51 -9.08
N ASN A 162 7.90 23.42 -10.05
CA ASN A 162 8.28 23.22 -11.46
C ASN A 162 7.74 21.94 -12.12
N GLY A 163 6.51 21.52 -11.78
CA GLY A 163 5.91 20.28 -12.31
C GLY A 163 6.42 18.99 -11.63
N TRP A 164 7.15 19.13 -10.53
CA TRP A 164 7.55 18.05 -9.63
C TRP A 164 6.80 18.14 -8.31
N TYR A 165 6.57 16.99 -7.69
CA TYR A 165 5.97 16.88 -6.37
C TYR A 165 6.97 16.30 -5.39
N LYS A 166 6.99 16.83 -4.17
CA LYS A 166 7.69 16.24 -3.05
C LYS A 166 6.86 15.08 -2.52
N VAL A 167 7.37 13.87 -2.74
CA VAL A 167 6.71 12.60 -2.45
C VAL A 167 7.37 11.91 -1.26
N THR A 168 6.57 11.24 -0.44
CA THR A 168 7.05 10.32 0.60
C THR A 168 6.57 8.91 0.29
N TYR A 169 7.52 7.97 0.19
CA TYR A 169 7.27 6.57 -0.15
C TYR A 169 8.28 5.66 0.54
N GLY A 170 7.81 4.66 1.28
CA GLY A 170 8.66 3.68 1.96
C GLY A 170 9.62 4.31 2.99
N GLY A 171 9.18 5.36 3.70
CA GLY A 171 9.97 6.06 4.72
C GLY A 171 11.01 7.06 4.17
N SER A 172 11.12 7.23 2.86
CA SER A 172 12.02 8.20 2.22
C SER A 172 11.22 9.33 1.57
N THR A 173 11.76 10.56 1.63
CA THR A 173 11.14 11.76 1.04
C THR A 173 12.06 12.37 -0.01
N GLY A 174 11.51 12.75 -1.16
CA GLY A 174 12.24 13.37 -2.26
C GLY A 174 11.28 13.91 -3.32
N TRP A 175 11.79 14.26 -4.50
CA TRP A 175 11.02 14.87 -5.58
C TRP A 175 10.79 13.90 -6.74
N SER A 176 9.57 13.83 -7.23
CA SER A 176 9.20 13.00 -8.38
C SER A 176 8.35 13.78 -9.39
N SER A 177 8.46 13.43 -10.67
CA SER A 177 7.79 14.16 -11.74
C SER A 177 6.28 14.01 -11.66
N GLY A 178 5.57 15.14 -11.66
CA GLY A 178 4.11 15.19 -11.60
C GLY A 178 3.41 14.63 -12.82
N ASN A 179 4.10 14.52 -13.95
CA ASN A 179 3.55 13.91 -15.18
C ASN A 179 3.19 12.43 -15.01
N TYR A 180 3.80 11.78 -14.01
CA TYR A 180 3.59 10.37 -13.71
C TYR A 180 2.90 10.15 -12.37
N LEU A 181 2.26 11.20 -11.85
CA LEU A 181 1.47 11.17 -10.62
C LEU A 181 0.03 11.53 -10.94
N LYS A 182 -0.89 10.68 -10.51
CA LYS A 182 -2.34 10.89 -10.67
C LYS A 182 -2.95 11.13 -9.29
N SER A 183 -3.56 12.29 -9.10
CA SER A 183 -4.27 12.64 -7.87
C SER A 183 -5.33 11.60 -7.53
N VAL A 184 -5.39 11.19 -6.26
CA VAL A 184 -6.54 10.45 -5.73
C VAL A 184 -7.64 11.49 -5.50
N SER A 185 -8.64 11.54 -6.38
CA SER A 185 -9.74 12.49 -6.25
C SER A 185 -10.52 12.24 -4.95
N THR A 186 -10.57 13.25 -4.09
CA THR A 186 -11.60 13.45 -3.06
C THR A 186 -12.64 14.49 -3.52
N ALA A 187 -12.98 14.53 -4.82
CA ALA A 187 -14.11 15.33 -5.26
C ALA A 187 -15.42 14.67 -4.81
N GLN A 188 -16.08 15.34 -3.86
CA GLN A 188 -17.52 15.23 -3.64
C GLN A 188 -18.23 15.35 -5.00
N PRO A 189 -19.13 14.41 -5.37
CA PRO A 189 -19.90 14.53 -6.60
C PRO A 189 -20.67 15.85 -6.60
N ALA A 190 -20.67 16.58 -7.72
CA ALA A 190 -21.80 17.44 -8.06
C ALA A 190 -23.09 16.59 -7.89
N PRO A 191 -24.22 17.15 -7.41
CA PRO A 191 -25.43 16.37 -7.21
C PRO A 191 -25.65 15.55 -8.46
N ALA A 192 -25.64 14.23 -8.27
CA ALA A 192 -25.79 13.29 -9.35
C ALA A 192 -27.02 13.73 -10.16
N PRO A 193 -27.02 13.66 -11.51
CA PRO A 193 -28.29 13.51 -12.18
C PRO A 193 -29.02 12.40 -11.42
N ALA A 194 -30.25 12.70 -10.98
CA ALA A 194 -31.04 11.84 -10.11
C ALA A 194 -30.83 10.38 -10.51
N PRO A 195 -30.62 9.44 -9.55
CA PRO A 195 -30.17 8.09 -9.84
C PRO A 195 -30.89 7.56 -11.06
N SER A 196 -30.19 7.48 -12.20
CA SER A 196 -30.73 6.69 -13.28
C SER A 196 -30.76 5.29 -12.72
N GLU A 197 -31.95 4.70 -12.75
CA GLU A 197 -32.25 3.38 -12.20
C GLU A 197 -31.12 2.39 -12.46
N PRO A 198 -30.90 1.40 -11.59
CA PRO A 198 -29.95 0.33 -11.86
C PRO A 198 -30.18 -0.16 -13.29
N VAL A 199 -29.20 0.01 -14.19
CA VAL A 199 -29.35 -0.41 -15.58
C VAL A 199 -29.55 -1.92 -15.54
N LYS A 200 -30.81 -2.35 -15.71
CA LYS A 200 -31.25 -3.73 -15.64
C LYS A 200 -30.47 -4.52 -16.68
N SER A 201 -29.45 -5.25 -16.25
CA SER A 201 -28.74 -6.17 -17.14
C SER A 201 -29.38 -7.55 -17.11
N SER A 202 -29.42 -8.22 -18.26
CA SER A 202 -30.01 -9.56 -18.40
C SER A 202 -29.12 -10.45 -19.26
N GLN A 203 -29.13 -11.76 -19.00
CA GLN A 203 -28.47 -12.73 -19.86
C GLN A 203 -29.35 -13.03 -21.07
N MET A 204 -28.80 -12.85 -22.26
CA MET A 204 -29.44 -13.15 -23.54
C MET A 204 -28.60 -14.19 -24.28
N THR A 205 -29.20 -14.89 -25.23
CA THR A 205 -28.53 -15.79 -26.16
C THR A 205 -28.73 -15.29 -27.58
N THR A 206 -27.68 -15.27 -28.39
CA THR A 206 -27.80 -14.94 -29.82
C THR A 206 -28.51 -16.06 -30.58
N THR A 207 -29.41 -15.70 -31.49
CA THR A 207 -30.12 -16.69 -32.34
C THR A 207 -29.44 -16.95 -33.68
N VAL A 208 -28.47 -16.11 -34.05
CA VAL A 208 -27.65 -16.19 -35.26
C VAL A 208 -26.24 -15.68 -34.96
N ASN A 209 -25.33 -15.81 -35.93
CA ASN A 209 -24.06 -15.07 -35.90
C ASN A 209 -24.35 -13.57 -35.94
N LEU A 210 -24.11 -12.87 -34.83
CA LEU A 210 -24.61 -11.53 -34.59
C LEU A 210 -23.46 -10.52 -34.53
N TYR A 211 -23.51 -9.50 -35.39
CA TYR A 211 -22.54 -8.42 -35.37
C TYR A 211 -22.70 -7.55 -34.12
N MET A 212 -21.59 -7.30 -33.43
CA MET A 212 -21.45 -6.30 -32.37
C MET A 212 -20.79 -5.07 -32.95
N ARG A 213 -21.43 -3.92 -32.81
CA ARG A 213 -21.05 -2.66 -33.47
C ARG A 213 -20.72 -1.57 -32.46
N THR A 214 -20.03 -0.53 -32.91
CA THR A 214 -19.64 0.63 -32.07
C THR A 214 -20.83 1.52 -31.69
N GLY A 215 -21.96 1.43 -32.39
CA GLY A 215 -23.20 2.16 -32.10
C GLY A 215 -24.47 1.44 -32.56
N PRO A 216 -25.67 1.93 -32.16
CA PRO A 216 -26.96 1.30 -32.44
C PRO A 216 -27.40 1.54 -33.88
N GLY A 217 -26.87 0.74 -34.82
CA GLY A 217 -27.22 0.85 -36.23
C GLY A 217 -26.30 0.05 -37.13
N THR A 218 -26.77 -0.28 -38.33
CA THR A 218 -25.95 -1.00 -39.34
C THR A 218 -24.87 -0.15 -39.98
N SER A 219 -24.96 1.19 -39.87
CA SER A 219 -23.97 2.16 -40.33
C SER A 219 -22.71 2.22 -39.46
N TYR A 220 -22.78 1.74 -38.21
CA TYR A 220 -21.65 1.75 -37.29
C TYR A 220 -20.67 0.59 -37.57
N SER A 221 -19.38 0.84 -37.35
CA SER A 221 -18.31 -0.15 -37.56
C SER A 221 -18.52 -1.41 -36.70
N SER A 222 -18.22 -2.56 -37.30
CA SER A 222 -18.28 -3.85 -36.61
C SER A 222 -17.05 -4.04 -35.71
N VAL A 223 -17.30 -4.28 -34.42
CA VAL A 223 -16.30 -4.66 -33.43
C VAL A 223 -15.95 -6.15 -33.58
N ARG A 224 -16.95 -7.03 -33.69
CA ARG A 224 -16.78 -8.48 -33.90
C ARG A 224 -18.10 -9.18 -34.25
N ILE A 225 -18.01 -10.46 -34.63
CA ILE A 225 -19.15 -11.37 -34.78
C ILE A 225 -19.27 -12.25 -33.52
N ILE A 226 -20.43 -12.20 -32.87
CA ILE A 226 -20.82 -13.07 -31.76
C ILE A 226 -21.44 -14.35 -32.36
N PRO A 227 -20.92 -15.55 -32.06
CA PRO A 227 -21.46 -16.80 -32.62
C PRO A 227 -22.94 -17.01 -32.29
N SER A 228 -23.68 -17.72 -33.14
CA SER A 228 -25.04 -18.19 -32.81
C SER A 228 -25.02 -19.08 -31.55
N GLY A 229 -26.02 -18.94 -30.68
CA GLY A 229 -26.10 -19.68 -29.42
C GLY A 229 -25.20 -19.16 -28.30
N ALA A 230 -24.46 -18.07 -28.52
CA ALA A 230 -23.58 -17.49 -27.52
C ALA A 230 -24.37 -16.70 -26.47
N LYS A 231 -23.99 -16.85 -25.21
CA LYS A 231 -24.55 -16.07 -24.09
C LYS A 231 -23.88 -14.71 -24.01
N VAL A 232 -24.69 -13.66 -23.89
CA VAL A 232 -24.25 -12.26 -23.82
C VAL A 232 -24.92 -11.56 -22.65
N THR A 233 -24.22 -10.62 -22.03
CA THR A 233 -24.81 -9.73 -21.03
C THR A 233 -25.40 -8.53 -21.75
N ALA A 234 -26.72 -8.37 -21.72
CA ALA A 234 -27.44 -7.21 -22.25
C ALA A 234 -27.58 -6.14 -21.17
N TYR A 235 -27.47 -4.85 -21.55
CA TYR A 235 -27.56 -3.71 -20.63
C TYR A 235 -28.77 -2.83 -20.93
N GLU A 236 -28.66 -2.05 -22.00
CA GLU A 236 -29.65 -1.05 -22.41
C GLU A 236 -30.11 -1.34 -23.84
N THR A 237 -31.36 -0.97 -24.13
CA THR A 237 -31.96 -1.10 -25.46
C THR A 237 -32.26 0.29 -26.01
N ARG A 238 -31.85 0.55 -27.24
CA ARG A 238 -32.11 1.79 -27.96
C ARG A 238 -32.48 1.47 -29.40
N ASP A 239 -33.66 1.91 -29.84
CA ASP A 239 -34.11 1.83 -31.23
C ASP A 239 -33.98 0.40 -31.83
N GLY A 240 -34.31 -0.63 -31.04
CA GLY A 240 -34.22 -2.03 -31.46
C GLY A 240 -32.80 -2.63 -31.42
N TRP A 241 -31.80 -1.88 -30.95
CA TRP A 241 -30.44 -2.35 -30.67
C TRP A 241 -30.23 -2.50 -29.18
N VAL A 242 -29.51 -3.55 -28.79
CA VAL A 242 -29.18 -3.86 -27.40
C VAL A 242 -27.69 -3.73 -27.22
N LYS A 243 -27.27 -2.99 -26.21
CA LYS A 243 -25.88 -2.95 -25.80
C LYS A 243 -25.53 -4.25 -25.09
N VAL A 244 -24.57 -4.98 -25.63
CA VAL A 244 -24.17 -6.32 -25.18
C VAL A 244 -22.69 -6.38 -24.85
N SER A 245 -22.32 -7.22 -23.88
CA SER A 245 -20.93 -7.61 -23.64
C SER A 245 -20.73 -9.10 -23.96
N TYR A 246 -19.66 -9.39 -24.70
CA TYR A 246 -19.26 -10.75 -25.07
C TYR A 246 -17.74 -10.82 -25.28
N GLY A 247 -17.10 -11.80 -24.63
CA GLY A 247 -15.66 -12.04 -24.80
C GLY A 247 -14.76 -10.85 -24.43
N GLY A 248 -15.14 -10.09 -23.39
CA GLY A 248 -14.39 -8.92 -22.91
C GLY A 248 -14.58 -7.64 -23.73
N SER A 249 -15.38 -7.67 -24.79
CA SER A 249 -15.73 -6.50 -25.60
C SER A 249 -17.18 -6.08 -25.37
N THR A 250 -17.47 -4.78 -25.50
CA THR A 250 -18.83 -4.22 -25.36
C THR A 250 -19.19 -3.44 -26.62
N GLY A 251 -20.43 -3.57 -27.08
CA GLY A 251 -20.95 -2.83 -28.23
C GLY A 251 -22.45 -3.04 -28.38
N TRP A 252 -22.99 -2.65 -29.53
CA TRP A 252 -24.42 -2.72 -29.84
C TRP A 252 -24.70 -3.84 -30.85
N SER A 253 -25.70 -4.67 -30.57
CA SER A 253 -26.17 -5.72 -31.45
C SER A 253 -27.68 -5.63 -31.64
N SER A 254 -28.20 -6.08 -32.78
CA SER A 254 -29.65 -5.99 -33.04
C SER A 254 -30.42 -6.88 -32.06
N GLY A 255 -31.36 -6.28 -31.33
CA GLY A 255 -32.20 -6.96 -30.34
C GLY A 255 -33.10 -8.04 -30.95
N LYS A 256 -33.41 -7.94 -32.24
CA LYS A 256 -34.16 -8.96 -33.01
C LYS A 256 -33.52 -10.35 -32.93
N TYR A 257 -32.20 -10.41 -32.75
CA TYR A 257 -31.43 -11.65 -32.74
C TYR A 257 -30.94 -12.05 -31.35
N LEU A 258 -31.54 -11.48 -30.31
CA LEU A 258 -31.27 -11.80 -28.91
C LEU A 258 -32.51 -12.42 -28.27
N LYS A 259 -32.33 -13.60 -27.67
CA LYS A 259 -33.37 -14.30 -26.92
C LYS A 259 -33.05 -14.28 -25.44
N ALA A 260 -34.00 -13.90 -24.58
CA ALA A 260 -33.82 -13.94 -23.14
C ALA A 260 -33.52 -15.36 -22.66
N VAL A 261 -32.52 -15.50 -21.78
CA VAL A 261 -32.31 -16.74 -21.05
C VAL A 261 -33.32 -16.75 -19.91
N THR A 262 -34.47 -17.37 -20.14
CA THR A 262 -35.40 -17.74 -19.06
C THR A 262 -34.80 -18.89 -18.29
N VAL A 263 -34.03 -18.58 -17.24
CA VAL A 263 -33.73 -19.53 -16.18
C VAL A 263 -34.95 -19.51 -15.26
N ALA A 264 -35.61 -20.66 -15.09
CA ALA A 264 -36.70 -20.78 -14.13
C ALA A 264 -36.22 -20.23 -12.78
N ALA A 265 -36.90 -19.20 -12.27
CA ALA A 265 -36.70 -18.75 -10.92
C ALA A 265 -36.95 -19.94 -9.98
N PRO A 266 -36.13 -20.14 -8.94
CA PRO A 266 -36.58 -20.92 -7.80
C PRO A 266 -37.93 -20.35 -7.34
N PRO A 267 -38.87 -21.16 -6.86
CA PRO A 267 -40.16 -20.67 -6.39
C PRO A 267 -39.93 -19.49 -5.45
N ALA A 268 -40.61 -18.37 -5.71
CA ALA A 268 -40.66 -17.26 -4.78
C ALA A 268 -41.44 -17.74 -3.55
N GLY A 269 -40.70 -18.28 -2.59
CA GLY A 269 -41.19 -18.79 -1.32
C GLY A 269 -40.02 -18.80 -0.33
N GLU A 270 -40.05 -17.82 0.59
CA GLU A 270 -39.36 -17.83 1.88
C GLU A 270 -37.86 -18.18 1.90
N VAL A 271 -37.00 -17.21 1.59
CA VAL A 271 -35.60 -17.28 2.04
C VAL A 271 -35.53 -16.66 3.44
N SER A 272 -35.78 -17.46 4.47
CA SER A 272 -35.48 -17.08 5.87
C SER A 272 -34.01 -17.30 6.24
N THR A 273 -33.09 -17.42 5.27
CA THR A 273 -31.66 -17.58 5.55
C THR A 273 -30.98 -16.22 5.59
N SER A 274 -30.98 -15.57 6.76
CA SER A 274 -30.28 -14.32 7.00
C SER A 274 -28.75 -14.46 6.98
N TYR A 275 -28.23 -15.68 7.17
CA TYR A 275 -26.78 -15.95 7.17
C TYR A 275 -26.40 -17.17 6.31
N MET A 276 -25.23 -17.08 5.69
CA MET A 276 -24.61 -18.14 4.89
C MET A 276 -23.14 -18.32 5.28
N LYS A 277 -22.66 -19.55 5.21
CA LYS A 277 -21.27 -19.94 5.47
C LYS A 277 -20.54 -20.27 4.17
N THR A 278 -19.34 -19.74 3.99
CA THR A 278 -18.48 -20.10 2.86
C THR A 278 -17.94 -21.51 3.02
N THR A 279 -17.97 -22.29 1.93
CA THR A 279 -17.41 -23.66 1.90
C THR A 279 -15.95 -23.69 1.45
N VAL A 280 -15.49 -22.61 0.80
CA VAL A 280 -14.13 -22.42 0.29
C VAL A 280 -13.73 -20.95 0.45
N ASN A 281 -12.47 -20.62 0.16
CA ASN A 281 -12.06 -19.23 -0.01
C ASN A 281 -12.85 -18.62 -1.18
N LEU A 282 -13.77 -17.71 -0.88
CA LEU A 282 -14.79 -17.23 -1.80
C LEU A 282 -14.64 -15.75 -2.10
N ASN A 283 -14.52 -15.41 -3.38
CA ASN A 283 -14.46 -14.02 -3.82
C ASN A 283 -15.83 -13.34 -3.71
N MET A 284 -15.90 -12.25 -2.96
CA MET A 284 -17.00 -11.30 -2.96
C MET A 284 -16.74 -10.24 -4.03
N ARG A 285 -17.68 -10.06 -4.96
CA ARG A 285 -17.52 -9.23 -6.16
C ARG A 285 -18.45 -8.02 -6.17
N ALA A 286 -18.11 -7.02 -6.96
CA ALA A 286 -18.92 -5.80 -7.10
C ALA A 286 -20.30 -6.03 -7.75
N GLY A 287 -20.50 -7.16 -8.43
CA GLY A 287 -21.74 -7.50 -9.10
C GLY A 287 -21.91 -9.00 -9.32
N VAL A 288 -23.07 -9.37 -9.86
CA VAL A 288 -23.46 -10.76 -10.14
C VAL A 288 -22.67 -11.29 -11.34
N GLY A 289 -21.71 -12.18 -11.10
CA GLY A 289 -20.90 -12.81 -12.14
C GLY A 289 -19.40 -12.63 -11.96
N THR A 290 -18.62 -13.46 -12.66
CA THR A 290 -17.15 -13.49 -12.54
C THR A 290 -16.43 -12.35 -13.26
N SER A 291 -17.13 -11.61 -14.13
CA SER A 291 -16.59 -10.43 -14.83
C SER A 291 -16.46 -9.19 -13.94
N TYR A 292 -17.12 -9.17 -12.78
CA TYR A 292 -17.05 -8.06 -11.84
C TYR A 292 -15.78 -8.13 -10.98
N SER A 293 -15.25 -6.96 -10.62
CA SER A 293 -14.07 -6.84 -9.76
C SER A 293 -14.28 -7.52 -8.41
N VAL A 294 -13.21 -8.11 -7.88
CA VAL A 294 -13.19 -8.69 -6.53
C VAL A 294 -13.04 -7.57 -5.51
N LEU A 295 -13.98 -7.47 -4.57
CA LEU A 295 -13.97 -6.51 -3.47
C LEU A 295 -13.23 -7.05 -2.24
N ALA A 296 -13.34 -8.35 -2.01
CA ALA A 296 -12.69 -9.09 -0.94
C ALA A 296 -12.68 -10.59 -1.25
N THR A 297 -11.83 -11.35 -0.56
CA THR A 297 -11.90 -12.81 -0.49
C THR A 297 -12.29 -13.20 0.93
N MET A 298 -13.41 -13.91 1.06
CA MET A 298 -13.91 -14.44 2.32
C MET A 298 -13.27 -15.81 2.55
N PRO A 299 -12.51 -16.04 3.64
CA PRO A 299 -11.94 -17.35 3.93
C PRO A 299 -13.00 -18.46 4.01
N ALA A 300 -12.60 -19.72 3.79
CA ALA A 300 -13.48 -20.86 4.04
C ALA A 300 -13.98 -20.89 5.49
N GLY A 301 -15.25 -21.24 5.69
CA GLY A 301 -15.89 -21.27 7.01
C GLY A 301 -16.45 -19.92 7.49
N THR A 302 -16.21 -18.82 6.76
CA THR A 302 -16.73 -17.49 7.12
C THR A 302 -18.26 -17.47 7.04
N VAL A 303 -18.92 -17.08 8.12
CA VAL A 303 -20.35 -16.81 8.14
C VAL A 303 -20.60 -15.34 7.80
N VAL A 304 -21.51 -15.07 6.87
CA VAL A 304 -21.85 -13.72 6.40
C VAL A 304 -23.36 -13.53 6.33
N PRO A 305 -23.86 -12.34 6.70
CA PRO A 305 -25.25 -12.00 6.48
C PRO A 305 -25.55 -11.89 4.98
N VAL A 306 -26.75 -12.31 4.60
CA VAL A 306 -27.31 -12.22 3.25
C VAL A 306 -28.48 -11.26 3.24
N SER A 307 -28.46 -10.34 2.28
CA SER A 307 -29.51 -9.31 2.08
C SER A 307 -30.30 -9.49 0.78
N GLY A 308 -30.01 -10.52 0.00
CA GLY A 308 -30.73 -10.84 -1.22
C GLY A 308 -30.00 -11.84 -2.10
N SER A 309 -30.64 -12.24 -3.20
CA SER A 309 -30.08 -13.16 -4.18
C SER A 309 -30.48 -12.79 -5.61
N SER A 310 -29.60 -13.05 -6.57
CA SER A 310 -29.86 -12.85 -8.00
C SER A 310 -28.98 -13.76 -8.84
N GLY A 311 -29.58 -14.49 -9.79
CA GLY A 311 -28.84 -15.31 -10.76
C GLY A 311 -27.92 -16.38 -10.16
N GLY A 312 -28.27 -16.95 -8.99
CA GLY A 312 -27.42 -17.91 -8.27
C GLY A 312 -26.28 -17.27 -7.45
N TRP A 313 -26.31 -15.94 -7.28
CA TRP A 313 -25.41 -15.19 -6.40
C TRP A 313 -26.18 -14.62 -5.21
N PHE A 314 -25.52 -14.49 -4.07
CA PHE A 314 -26.05 -13.88 -2.86
C PHE A 314 -25.37 -12.56 -2.57
N LYS A 315 -26.15 -11.56 -2.18
CA LYS A 315 -25.67 -10.26 -1.73
C LYS A 315 -25.26 -10.38 -0.27
N VAL A 316 -23.95 -10.34 -0.02
CA VAL A 316 -23.33 -10.59 1.28
C VAL A 316 -22.64 -9.35 1.81
N THR A 317 -22.51 -9.23 3.12
CA THR A 317 -21.68 -8.19 3.77
C THR A 317 -20.53 -8.85 4.53
N TYR A 318 -19.31 -8.40 4.27
CA TYR A 318 -18.08 -8.91 4.90
C TYR A 318 -17.11 -7.75 5.14
N ASN A 319 -16.58 -7.64 6.37
CA ASN A 319 -15.66 -6.57 6.80
C ASN A 319 -16.15 -5.16 6.42
N GLY A 320 -17.44 -4.87 6.68
CA GLY A 320 -18.06 -3.58 6.38
C GLY A 320 -18.31 -3.29 4.90
N LYS A 321 -17.97 -4.22 3.99
CA LYS A 321 -18.25 -4.09 2.55
C LYS A 321 -19.38 -5.00 2.13
N THR A 322 -20.26 -4.50 1.27
CA THR A 322 -21.33 -5.30 0.65
C THR A 322 -20.98 -5.63 -0.79
N GLY A 323 -21.18 -6.89 -1.19
CA GLY A 323 -20.95 -7.37 -2.55
C GLY A 323 -21.72 -8.64 -2.86
N TRP A 324 -21.32 -9.35 -3.92
CA TRP A 324 -21.99 -10.55 -4.42
C TRP A 324 -21.05 -11.76 -4.38
N ALA A 325 -21.53 -12.87 -3.83
CA ALA A 325 -20.81 -14.13 -3.76
C ALA A 325 -21.61 -15.25 -4.43
N SER A 326 -20.91 -16.20 -5.06
CA SER A 326 -21.57 -17.30 -5.76
C SER A 326 -22.21 -18.25 -4.75
N GLY A 327 -23.51 -18.54 -4.94
CA GLY A 327 -24.30 -19.41 -4.09
C GLY A 327 -23.84 -20.87 -4.10
N THR A 328 -23.15 -21.32 -5.15
CA THR A 328 -22.55 -22.65 -5.22
C THR A 328 -21.58 -22.94 -4.08
N TYR A 329 -20.95 -21.88 -3.54
CA TYR A 329 -19.94 -22.00 -2.49
C TYR A 329 -20.46 -21.52 -1.13
N LEU A 330 -21.77 -21.36 -0.98
CA LEU A 330 -22.43 -20.92 0.25
C LEU A 330 -23.34 -22.03 0.79
N LYS A 331 -23.32 -22.20 2.11
CA LYS A 331 -24.21 -23.11 2.84
C LYS A 331 -25.06 -22.31 3.82
N ALA A 332 -26.36 -22.54 3.84
CA ALA A 332 -27.26 -21.88 4.80
C ALA A 332 -26.89 -22.22 6.24
N VAL A 333 -26.95 -21.21 7.12
CA VAL A 333 -26.78 -21.35 8.57
C VAL A 333 -28.10 -20.97 9.23
N ALA A 334 -28.77 -21.96 9.83
CA ALA A 334 -30.02 -21.73 10.56
C ALA A 334 -29.72 -21.24 11.98
N ASN A 335 -30.55 -20.32 12.48
CA ASN A 335 -30.47 -19.81 13.86
C ASN A 335 -29.10 -19.21 14.25
N TYR A 336 -28.42 -18.57 13.29
CA TYR A 336 -27.14 -17.94 13.59
C TYR A 336 -27.29 -16.80 14.59
N SER A 337 -26.49 -16.84 15.66
CA SER A 337 -26.28 -15.75 16.60
C SER A 337 -24.79 -15.54 16.87
N GLU A 338 -24.42 -14.32 17.21
CA GLU A 338 -23.06 -13.95 17.62
C GLU A 338 -23.09 -12.91 18.75
N LYS A 339 -22.06 -12.94 19.58
CA LYS A 339 -21.79 -11.93 20.61
C LYS A 339 -20.38 -11.41 20.36
N VAL A 340 -20.24 -10.13 20.06
CA VAL A 340 -18.95 -9.48 19.81
C VAL A 340 -18.89 -8.16 20.57
N LEU A 341 -17.79 -7.95 21.29
CA LEU A 341 -17.43 -6.70 21.95
C LEU A 341 -16.65 -5.84 20.96
N ASP A 342 -17.14 -4.63 20.69
CA ASP A 342 -16.50 -3.72 19.73
C ASP A 342 -15.40 -2.88 20.39
N LEU A 343 -14.23 -3.48 20.57
CA LEU A 343 -13.07 -2.82 21.18
C LEU A 343 -12.44 -1.78 20.23
N PRO A 344 -11.84 -0.69 20.76
CA PRO A 344 -10.93 0.12 19.96
C PRO A 344 -9.77 -0.75 19.47
N TYR A 345 -9.31 -0.50 18.24
CA TYR A 345 -8.20 -1.25 17.65
C TYR A 345 -6.88 -0.51 17.83
N ILE A 346 -5.88 -1.22 18.35
CA ILE A 346 -4.51 -0.72 18.50
C ILE A 346 -3.58 -1.69 17.78
N ASN A 347 -2.81 -1.16 16.82
CA ASN A 347 -1.78 -1.92 16.12
C ASN A 347 -0.44 -1.73 16.84
N GLN A 348 0.21 -2.81 17.25
CA GLN A 348 1.49 -2.72 17.95
C GLN A 348 2.62 -2.20 17.03
N TYR A 349 2.52 -2.38 15.71
CA TYR A 349 3.55 -1.98 14.76
C TYR A 349 3.46 -0.51 14.31
N SER A 350 2.30 0.12 14.41
CA SER A 350 2.11 1.50 13.92
C SER A 350 1.12 2.27 14.80
N PRO A 351 1.43 3.51 15.21
CA PRO A 351 2.63 4.30 14.85
C PRO A 351 3.85 4.05 15.75
N VAL A 352 3.74 3.21 16.78
CA VAL A 352 4.73 3.10 17.86
C VAL A 352 5.91 2.16 17.53
N TYR A 353 5.69 1.17 16.67
CA TYR A 353 6.63 0.07 16.42
C TYR A 353 7.11 -0.64 17.70
N ALA A 354 6.23 -1.46 18.27
CA ALA A 354 6.48 -2.35 19.40
C ALA A 354 6.38 -3.82 18.93
N PRO A 355 7.42 -4.39 18.30
CA PRO A 355 7.39 -5.74 17.74
C PRO A 355 7.13 -6.84 18.78
N MET A 356 7.44 -6.59 20.07
CA MET A 356 7.21 -7.50 21.19
C MET A 356 6.11 -7.00 22.14
N GLY A 357 5.24 -6.08 21.71
CA GLY A 357 4.27 -5.39 22.57
C GLY A 357 2.88 -6.02 22.64
N CYS A 358 2.69 -7.29 22.28
CA CYS A 358 1.35 -7.86 22.07
C CYS A 358 0.50 -7.91 23.35
N GLU A 359 1.10 -8.18 24.50
CA GLU A 359 0.48 -8.22 25.83
C GLU A 359 -0.04 -6.84 26.24
N GLY A 360 0.85 -5.85 26.18
CA GLY A 360 0.52 -4.47 26.55
C GLY A 360 -0.49 -3.84 25.60
N ALA A 361 -0.38 -4.07 24.29
CA ALA A 361 -1.36 -3.59 23.32
C ALA A 361 -2.73 -4.25 23.53
N SER A 362 -2.77 -5.56 23.80
CA SER A 362 -4.02 -6.29 24.08
C SER A 362 -4.69 -5.81 25.37
N LEU A 363 -3.91 -5.66 26.45
CA LEU A 363 -4.42 -5.11 27.71
C LEU A 363 -4.93 -3.68 27.54
N LEU A 364 -4.23 -2.83 26.79
CA LEU A 364 -4.65 -1.45 26.55
C LEU A 364 -5.98 -1.39 25.77
N MET A 365 -6.17 -2.22 24.74
CA MET A 365 -7.45 -2.29 24.02
C MET A 365 -8.61 -2.68 24.95
N ALA A 366 -8.37 -3.65 25.85
CA ALA A 366 -9.36 -4.09 26.82
C ALA A 366 -9.68 -2.99 27.87
N LEU A 367 -8.66 -2.29 28.39
CA LEU A 367 -8.84 -1.18 29.33
C LEU A 367 -9.54 0.03 28.69
N GLN A 368 -9.18 0.40 27.46
CA GLN A 368 -9.83 1.51 26.76
C GLN A 368 -11.31 1.21 26.47
N TYR A 369 -11.65 -0.04 26.16
CA TYR A 369 -13.04 -0.47 25.99
C TYR A 369 -13.87 -0.35 27.27
N LYS A 370 -13.24 -0.56 28.42
CA LYS A 370 -13.86 -0.36 29.75
C LYS A 370 -13.76 1.07 30.25
N GLU A 371 -13.28 1.99 29.41
CA GLU A 371 -13.09 3.41 29.70
C GLU A 371 -12.14 3.68 30.88
N SER A 372 -11.33 2.70 31.29
CA SER A 372 -10.43 2.82 32.44
C SER A 372 -9.20 3.67 32.14
N THR A 373 -8.91 3.95 30.86
CA THR A 373 -7.82 4.82 30.43
C THR A 373 -8.04 5.33 29.00
N SER A 374 -7.48 6.50 28.68
CA SER A 374 -7.40 7.05 27.32
C SER A 374 -5.96 7.14 26.79
N MET A 375 -5.01 6.49 27.49
CA MET A 375 -3.57 6.55 27.21
C MET A 375 -3.21 5.99 25.83
N GLY A 376 -2.21 6.60 25.19
CA GLY A 376 -1.63 6.08 23.95
C GLY A 376 -0.70 4.88 24.19
N LEU A 377 -0.56 4.01 23.18
CA LEU A 377 0.23 2.77 23.29
C LEU A 377 1.67 2.99 23.75
N LYS A 378 2.36 4.00 23.22
CA LYS A 378 3.76 4.26 23.57
C LYS A 378 3.92 4.55 25.07
N GLU A 379 3.12 5.48 25.58
CA GLU A 379 3.14 5.86 26.99
C GLU A 379 2.78 4.67 27.90
N PHE A 380 1.80 3.85 27.49
CA PHE A 380 1.41 2.65 28.21
C PHE A 380 2.57 1.65 28.30
N LEU A 381 3.19 1.31 27.17
CA LEU A 381 4.34 0.39 27.14
C LEU A 381 5.58 0.94 27.87
N GLU A 382 5.79 2.25 27.89
CA GLU A 382 6.85 2.89 28.67
C GLU A 382 6.63 2.74 30.19
N LYS A 383 5.37 2.86 30.64
CA LYS A 383 4.97 2.70 32.07
C LYS A 383 4.87 1.25 32.54
N MET A 384 4.79 0.28 31.63
CA MET A 384 4.80 -1.15 31.96
C MET A 384 6.11 -1.52 32.68
N PRO A 385 6.04 -2.24 33.83
CA PRO A 385 7.24 -2.68 34.55
C PRO A 385 8.11 -3.54 33.64
N LYS A 386 9.43 -3.37 33.75
CA LYS A 386 10.42 -4.10 32.94
C LYS A 386 11.41 -4.78 33.86
N THR A 387 11.84 -5.97 33.47
CA THR A 387 12.92 -6.72 34.11
C THR A 387 14.01 -6.98 33.09
N GLU A 388 15.18 -7.44 33.54
CA GLU A 388 16.22 -7.86 32.59
C GLU A 388 15.76 -9.05 31.74
N ARG A 389 15.13 -10.06 32.39
CA ARG A 389 14.70 -11.30 31.75
C ARG A 389 13.61 -12.10 32.47
N ASN A 390 13.08 -11.61 33.58
CA ASN A 390 12.08 -12.34 34.38
C ASN A 390 10.66 -11.87 34.00
N PRO A 391 9.91 -12.63 33.19
CA PRO A 391 8.56 -12.25 32.75
C PRO A 391 7.49 -12.36 33.85
N PHE A 392 7.80 -13.01 34.99
CA PHE A 392 6.87 -13.16 36.11
C PHE A 392 6.69 -11.86 36.92
N GLU A 393 7.67 -10.96 36.88
CA GLU A 393 7.69 -9.71 37.68
C GLU A 393 7.49 -8.45 36.82
N GLY A 394 7.60 -8.57 35.50
CA GLY A 394 7.45 -7.47 34.55
C GLY A 394 7.79 -7.92 33.13
N PHE A 395 7.80 -6.99 32.18
CA PHE A 395 8.18 -7.30 30.81
C PHE A 395 9.68 -7.58 30.71
N ALA A 396 10.05 -8.78 30.27
CA ALA A 396 11.44 -9.18 30.07
C ALA A 396 12.09 -8.37 28.92
N SER A 397 13.08 -7.55 29.26
CA SER A 397 13.76 -6.60 28.37
C SER A 397 12.87 -5.44 27.88
N THR A 398 12.54 -5.37 26.59
CA THR A 398 11.81 -4.24 26.00
C THR A 398 10.74 -4.69 24.99
N PRO A 399 9.56 -4.06 24.96
CA PRO A 399 8.55 -4.34 23.93
C PRO A 399 8.88 -3.70 22.57
N PHE A 400 9.83 -2.75 22.54
CA PHE A 400 10.10 -1.88 21.39
C PHE A 400 11.14 -2.42 20.39
N ALA A 401 11.79 -3.55 20.70
CA ALA A 401 12.78 -4.15 19.83
C ALA A 401 12.85 -5.67 20.07
N VAL A 402 13.26 -6.42 19.04
CA VAL A 402 13.69 -7.81 19.20
C VAL A 402 15.11 -7.79 19.71
N VAL A 403 15.33 -8.37 20.89
CA VAL A 403 16.62 -8.38 21.58
C VAL A 403 17.23 -9.77 21.47
N LYS A 404 18.52 -9.81 21.15
CA LYS A 404 19.33 -11.03 21.22
C LYS A 404 20.07 -11.04 22.55
N GLY A 405 20.00 -12.14 23.28
CA GLY A 405 20.72 -12.34 24.54
C GLY A 405 21.49 -13.65 24.54
N ASP A 406 22.50 -13.75 25.41
CA ASP A 406 23.17 -15.00 25.77
C ASP A 406 23.20 -15.14 27.31
N PRO A 407 22.39 -16.04 27.91
CA PRO A 407 21.45 -16.92 27.22
C PRO A 407 20.26 -16.12 26.63
N GLU A 408 19.54 -16.74 25.71
CA GLU A 408 18.42 -16.10 25.00
C GLU A 408 17.35 -15.57 25.97
N ILE A 409 16.76 -14.41 25.65
CA ILE A 409 15.76 -13.75 26.50
C ILE A 409 14.37 -14.02 25.94
N PHE A 410 13.50 -14.62 26.74
CA PHE A 410 12.08 -14.76 26.42
C PHE A 410 11.34 -13.43 26.65
N GLN A 411 11.24 -12.59 25.62
CA GLN A 411 10.63 -11.26 25.73
C GLN A 411 9.10 -11.35 25.81
N SER A 412 8.57 -11.26 27.03
CA SER A 412 7.14 -11.26 27.32
C SER A 412 6.87 -10.67 28.72
N ILE A 413 5.60 -10.52 29.09
CA ILE A 413 5.13 -10.31 30.46
C ILE A 413 4.03 -11.34 30.74
N PHE A 414 4.10 -12.03 31.87
CA PHE A 414 3.16 -13.12 32.20
C PHE A 414 1.88 -12.61 32.88
N PRO A 415 0.81 -13.42 32.91
CA PRO A 415 -0.51 -12.99 33.37
C PRO A 415 -0.53 -12.31 34.74
N GLU A 416 0.28 -12.76 35.70
CA GLU A 416 0.31 -12.17 37.05
C GLU A 416 0.88 -10.74 37.03
N ALA A 417 2.08 -10.54 36.45
CA ALA A 417 2.66 -9.21 36.29
C ALA A 417 1.82 -8.29 35.39
N LEU A 418 1.24 -8.83 34.31
CA LEU A 418 0.36 -8.07 33.43
C LEU A 418 -0.92 -7.62 34.17
N THR A 419 -1.49 -8.49 35.00
CA THR A 419 -2.64 -8.17 35.86
C THR A 419 -2.28 -7.10 36.88
N ALA A 420 -1.15 -7.24 37.57
CA ALA A 420 -0.67 -6.25 38.54
C ALA A 420 -0.45 -4.87 37.90
N TYR A 421 0.05 -4.84 36.66
CA TYR A 421 0.17 -3.60 35.89
C TYR A 421 -1.20 -3.03 35.50
N GLY A 422 -2.12 -3.85 34.99
CA GLY A 422 -3.48 -3.43 34.64
C GLY A 422 -4.26 -2.87 35.83
N LYS A 423 -4.07 -3.42 37.02
CA LYS A 423 -4.69 -2.94 38.28
C LYS A 423 -4.36 -1.50 38.66
N LYS A 424 -3.32 -0.90 38.06
CA LYS A 424 -3.02 0.54 38.22
C LYS A 424 -4.02 1.44 37.50
N TYR A 425 -4.76 0.89 36.54
CA TYR A 425 -5.75 1.60 35.73
C TYR A 425 -7.17 1.16 36.07
N ASP A 426 -7.36 -0.13 36.36
CA ASP A 426 -8.66 -0.67 36.76
C ASP A 426 -8.50 -1.80 37.78
N ALA A 427 -9.08 -1.62 38.97
CA ALA A 427 -9.02 -2.63 40.03
C ALA A 427 -9.70 -3.96 39.64
N ASN A 428 -10.56 -3.95 38.61
CA ASN A 428 -11.28 -5.11 38.10
C ASN A 428 -10.50 -5.93 37.06
N VAL A 429 -9.22 -5.62 36.82
CA VAL A 429 -8.33 -6.51 36.05
C VAL A 429 -8.00 -7.74 36.88
N VAL A 430 -8.26 -8.93 36.33
CA VAL A 430 -8.10 -10.21 37.04
C VAL A 430 -7.35 -11.22 36.19
N ASN A 431 -6.35 -11.87 36.79
CA ASN A 431 -5.71 -13.06 36.23
C ASN A 431 -6.70 -14.24 36.32
N ILE A 432 -7.13 -14.74 35.16
CA ILE A 432 -8.05 -15.88 35.04
C ILE A 432 -7.38 -17.06 34.35
N SER A 433 -6.06 -17.15 34.46
CA SER A 433 -5.31 -18.31 33.98
C SER A 433 -5.86 -19.60 34.60
N GLY A 434 -6.04 -20.63 33.78
CA GLY A 434 -6.70 -21.89 34.12
C GLY A 434 -8.18 -21.96 33.72
N TYR A 435 -8.82 -20.84 33.34
CA TYR A 435 -10.20 -20.86 32.87
C TYR A 435 -10.39 -21.75 31.63
N THR A 436 -11.53 -22.42 31.57
CA THR A 436 -12.00 -23.12 30.37
C THR A 436 -12.54 -22.12 29.35
N THR A 437 -12.60 -22.49 28.07
CA THR A 437 -13.19 -21.62 27.04
C THR A 437 -14.67 -21.33 27.27
N ALA A 438 -15.40 -22.21 27.97
CA ALA A 438 -16.76 -21.93 28.43
C ALA A 438 -16.80 -20.78 29.46
N GLN A 439 -15.85 -20.75 30.40
CA GLN A 439 -15.73 -19.64 31.36
C GLN A 439 -15.27 -18.35 30.67
N LEU A 440 -14.43 -18.43 29.63
CA LEU A 440 -14.08 -17.26 28.82
C LEU A 440 -15.32 -16.67 28.12
N LYS A 441 -16.17 -17.52 27.52
CA LYS A 441 -17.44 -17.08 26.92
C LYS A 441 -18.36 -16.41 27.94
N ALA A 442 -18.42 -16.92 29.17
CA ALA A 442 -19.20 -16.30 30.24
C ALA A 442 -18.69 -14.91 30.66
N GLU A 443 -17.41 -14.60 30.47
CA GLU A 443 -16.89 -13.23 30.62
C GLU A 443 -17.33 -12.33 29.45
N ILE A 444 -17.29 -12.85 28.22
CA ILE A 444 -17.80 -12.13 27.03
C ILE A 444 -19.30 -11.82 27.15
N ASP A 445 -20.10 -12.73 27.69
CA ASP A 445 -21.53 -12.52 27.94
C ASP A 445 -21.80 -11.33 28.86
N LYS A 446 -20.91 -11.13 29.85
CA LYS A 446 -20.93 -10.01 30.80
C LYS A 446 -20.35 -8.71 30.23
N GLY A 447 -19.83 -8.74 29.00
CA GLY A 447 -19.18 -7.57 28.40
C GLY A 447 -17.71 -7.38 28.81
N ASN A 448 -17.04 -8.45 29.26
CA ASN A 448 -15.68 -8.38 29.77
C ASN A 448 -14.70 -8.93 28.73
N PRO A 449 -13.87 -8.07 28.09
CA PRO A 449 -12.85 -8.55 27.16
C PRO A 449 -11.78 -9.37 27.87
N VAL A 450 -11.29 -10.41 27.18
CA VAL A 450 -10.28 -11.34 27.71
C VAL A 450 -9.00 -11.24 26.89
N VAL A 451 -7.91 -10.80 27.50
CA VAL A 451 -6.56 -10.93 26.95
C VAL A 451 -6.14 -12.40 27.07
N ALA A 452 -5.97 -13.07 25.94
CA ALA A 452 -5.68 -14.50 25.87
C ALA A 452 -4.29 -14.75 25.28
N TYR A 453 -3.53 -15.63 25.93
CA TYR A 453 -2.24 -16.10 25.45
C TYR A 453 -2.45 -17.37 24.62
N VAL A 454 -1.90 -17.37 23.42
CA VAL A 454 -2.04 -18.41 22.39
C VAL A 454 -0.66 -18.72 21.80
N THR A 455 -0.57 -19.70 20.90
CA THR A 455 0.70 -20.28 20.41
C THR A 455 1.32 -19.60 19.21
N THR A 456 0.56 -18.97 18.31
CA THR A 456 1.04 -18.07 17.22
C THR A 456 -0.13 -17.25 16.68
N ARG A 457 0.14 -16.31 15.76
CA ARG A 457 -0.89 -15.61 14.95
C ARG A 457 -1.72 -16.53 14.06
N ASP A 458 -1.16 -17.69 13.70
CA ASP A 458 -1.81 -18.68 12.84
C ASP A 458 -2.25 -19.95 13.60
N TYR A 459 -2.15 -19.94 14.93
CA TYR A 459 -2.60 -21.03 15.81
C TYR A 459 -1.90 -22.36 15.52
N GLU A 460 -0.59 -22.30 15.22
CA GLU A 460 0.27 -23.47 15.04
C GLU A 460 0.40 -24.28 16.34
N ALA A 461 0.83 -25.54 16.22
CA ALA A 461 1.11 -26.35 17.39
C ALA A 461 2.18 -25.69 18.31
N PRO A 462 2.08 -25.87 19.65
CA PRO A 462 3.04 -25.29 20.58
C PRO A 462 4.45 -25.85 20.37
N LYS A 463 5.44 -24.97 20.36
CA LYS A 463 6.87 -25.32 20.33
C LYS A 463 7.46 -25.09 21.71
N TRP A 464 7.89 -26.14 22.39
CA TRP A 464 8.43 -26.05 23.75
C TRP A 464 9.93 -25.81 23.74
N LYS A 465 10.40 -24.91 24.60
CA LYS A 465 11.81 -24.56 24.74
C LYS A 465 12.10 -24.08 26.17
N GLU A 466 13.27 -24.43 26.66
CA GLU A 466 13.78 -23.96 27.95
C GLU A 466 14.39 -22.56 27.82
N TYR A 467 14.05 -21.69 28.76
CA TYR A 467 14.58 -20.34 28.87
C TYR A 467 15.08 -20.10 30.29
N ASP A 468 16.21 -19.40 30.38
CA ASP A 468 16.72 -18.85 31.63
C ASP A 468 15.99 -17.53 31.93
N MET A 469 15.11 -17.57 32.94
CA MET A 469 14.30 -16.44 33.37
C MET A 469 14.93 -15.67 34.55
N GLY A 470 16.24 -15.83 34.77
CA GLY A 470 17.00 -15.15 35.81
C GLY A 470 16.71 -15.74 37.18
N GLU A 471 16.25 -14.91 38.12
CA GLU A 471 15.92 -15.36 39.48
C GLU A 471 14.82 -16.43 39.53
N ALA A 472 13.96 -16.49 38.50
CA ALA A 472 12.94 -17.52 38.36
C ALA A 472 13.49 -18.89 37.91
N GLY A 473 14.78 -18.96 37.52
CA GLY A 473 15.45 -20.17 37.06
C GLY A 473 15.11 -20.56 35.62
N ILE A 474 15.38 -21.82 35.29
CA ILE A 474 15.10 -22.39 33.97
C ILE A 474 13.63 -22.82 33.90
N VAL A 475 12.93 -22.35 32.87
CA VAL A 475 11.51 -22.65 32.66
C VAL A 475 11.30 -23.17 31.23
N ASN A 476 10.63 -24.32 31.10
CA ASN A 476 10.18 -24.84 29.81
C ASN A 476 8.83 -24.20 29.43
N ILE A 477 8.79 -23.49 28.30
CA ILE A 477 7.63 -22.70 27.88
C ILE A 477 7.38 -22.80 26.37
N VAL A 478 6.18 -22.41 25.95
CA VAL A 478 5.81 -22.26 24.53
C VAL A 478 6.56 -21.08 23.92
N ASP A 479 7.57 -21.36 23.11
CA ASP A 479 8.44 -20.42 22.39
C ASP A 479 7.66 -19.52 21.42
N ASN A 480 6.73 -20.11 20.68
CA ASN A 480 6.05 -19.41 19.59
C ASN A 480 4.92 -18.47 20.02
N MET A 481 4.72 -18.28 21.33
CA MET A 481 3.59 -17.60 21.97
C MET A 481 3.22 -16.23 21.36
N HIS A 482 1.92 -15.94 21.32
CA HIS A 482 1.33 -14.67 20.89
C HIS A 482 0.16 -14.29 21.81
N VAL A 483 -0.14 -13.00 21.94
CA VAL A 483 -1.20 -12.49 22.81
C VAL A 483 -2.15 -11.58 22.05
N MET A 484 -3.44 -11.76 22.30
CA MET A 484 -4.53 -11.05 21.64
C MET A 484 -5.72 -10.88 22.58
N VAL A 485 -6.76 -10.17 22.15
CA VAL A 485 -8.01 -10.05 22.92
C VAL A 485 -9.08 -10.94 22.31
N LEU A 486 -9.57 -11.90 23.07
CA LEU A 486 -10.83 -12.58 22.80
C LEU A 486 -11.98 -11.60 23.06
N THR A 487 -12.78 -11.35 22.04
CA THR A 487 -13.84 -10.34 22.04
C THR A 487 -15.21 -10.88 21.67
N GLY A 488 -15.32 -12.14 21.26
CA GLY A 488 -16.61 -12.68 20.88
C GLY A 488 -16.64 -14.16 20.62
N TYR A 489 -17.85 -14.67 20.39
CA TYR A 489 -18.09 -16.01 19.90
C TYR A 489 -19.40 -16.07 19.10
N ASN A 490 -19.61 -17.14 18.33
CA ASN A 490 -20.86 -17.36 17.61
C ASN A 490 -21.46 -18.75 17.88
N SER A 491 -22.70 -18.92 17.42
CA SER A 491 -23.48 -20.16 17.49
C SER A 491 -22.86 -21.35 16.74
N GLU A 492 -21.96 -21.10 15.79
CA GLU A 492 -21.17 -22.15 15.11
C GLU A 492 -20.00 -22.65 15.97
N GLY A 493 -19.74 -21.98 17.11
CA GLY A 493 -18.68 -22.32 18.06
C GLY A 493 -17.36 -21.59 17.85
N ASP A 494 -17.27 -20.74 16.82
CA ASP A 494 -16.07 -19.96 16.50
C ASP A 494 -15.89 -18.79 17.46
N TYR A 495 -14.65 -18.29 17.54
CA TYR A 495 -14.24 -17.21 18.42
C TYR A 495 -13.89 -15.97 17.61
N HIS A 496 -14.26 -14.79 18.10
CA HIS A 496 -13.87 -13.52 17.52
C HIS A 496 -12.74 -12.91 18.34
N VAL A 497 -11.68 -12.46 17.67
CA VAL A 497 -10.49 -11.89 18.31
C VAL A 497 -10.13 -10.54 17.73
N THR A 498 -9.52 -9.70 18.55
CA THR A 498 -8.83 -8.48 18.16
C THR A 498 -7.33 -8.69 18.38
N ASP A 499 -6.57 -8.70 17.29
CA ASP A 499 -5.16 -9.07 17.28
C ASP A 499 -4.28 -7.85 16.97
N PRO A 500 -3.45 -7.38 17.92
CA PRO A 500 -2.64 -6.17 17.74
C PRO A 500 -1.54 -6.32 16.68
N ALA A 501 -1.28 -7.55 16.21
CA ALA A 501 -0.15 -7.88 15.36
C ALA A 501 -0.55 -8.50 14.02
N SER A 502 -1.86 -8.55 13.70
CA SER A 502 -2.36 -9.11 12.45
C SER A 502 -2.85 -8.01 11.51
N SER A 503 -2.56 -8.17 10.21
CA SER A 503 -3.17 -7.35 9.15
C SER A 503 -4.68 -7.55 9.02
N ARG A 504 -5.22 -8.61 9.62
CA ARG A 504 -6.66 -8.88 9.71
C ARG A 504 -7.35 -7.99 10.76
N ASN A 505 -6.60 -7.42 11.70
CA ASN A 505 -7.08 -6.63 12.84
C ASN A 505 -8.08 -7.42 13.72
N LYS A 506 -9.36 -7.45 13.33
CA LYS A 506 -10.47 -8.14 14.00
C LYS A 506 -10.97 -9.27 13.12
N TYR A 507 -11.01 -10.50 13.61
CA TYR A 507 -11.39 -11.65 12.77
C TYR A 507 -11.92 -12.84 13.58
N TRP A 508 -12.63 -13.72 12.86
CA TRP A 508 -13.11 -15.00 13.37
C TRP A 508 -12.03 -16.09 13.27
N VAL A 509 -11.97 -16.95 14.28
CA VAL A 509 -11.06 -18.08 14.42
C VAL A 509 -11.90 -19.32 14.68
N SER A 510 -11.59 -20.42 13.99
CA SER A 510 -12.34 -21.65 14.19
C SER A 510 -12.18 -22.16 15.63
N ARG A 511 -13.24 -22.77 16.15
CA ARG A 511 -13.22 -23.39 17.49
C ARG A 511 -11.97 -24.22 17.73
N GLU A 512 -11.68 -25.13 16.81
CA GLU A 512 -10.56 -26.08 16.88
C GLU A 512 -9.21 -25.35 17.02
N LYS A 513 -8.96 -24.34 16.17
CA LYS A 513 -7.71 -23.59 16.18
C LYS A 513 -7.53 -22.80 17.47
N PHE A 514 -8.56 -22.08 17.89
CA PHE A 514 -8.50 -21.27 19.10
C PHE A 514 -8.33 -22.16 20.33
N GLU A 515 -9.14 -23.21 20.47
CA GLU A 515 -9.10 -24.11 21.63
C GLU A 515 -7.78 -24.90 21.70
N ALA A 516 -7.25 -25.42 20.59
CA ALA A 516 -5.97 -26.13 20.59
C ALA A 516 -4.81 -25.21 21.03
N SER A 517 -4.81 -23.97 20.54
CA SER A 517 -3.78 -22.99 20.83
C SER A 517 -3.87 -22.42 22.25
N TYR A 518 -5.06 -21.98 22.68
CA TYR A 518 -5.27 -21.47 24.04
C TYR A 518 -5.02 -22.55 25.10
N ASN A 519 -5.50 -23.78 24.89
CA ASN A 519 -5.38 -24.85 25.88
C ASN A 519 -3.94 -25.32 26.12
N ALA A 520 -3.00 -24.98 25.25
CA ALA A 520 -1.58 -25.25 25.47
C ALA A 520 -1.00 -24.48 26.68
N LEU A 521 -1.54 -23.29 26.95
CA LEU A 521 -1.10 -22.40 28.04
C LEU A 521 -2.18 -22.21 29.11
N LYS A 522 -3.44 -22.06 28.68
CA LYS A 522 -4.59 -21.62 29.48
C LYS A 522 -4.32 -20.32 30.25
N TRP A 523 -3.58 -19.40 29.65
CA TRP A 523 -3.22 -18.13 30.27
C TRP A 523 -4.11 -17.01 29.76
N ALA A 524 -4.72 -16.28 30.69
CA ALA A 524 -5.64 -15.20 30.35
C ALA A 524 -5.75 -14.15 31.45
N VAL A 525 -6.00 -12.92 31.04
CA VAL A 525 -6.31 -11.78 31.90
C VAL A 525 -7.63 -11.16 31.42
N VAL A 526 -8.57 -10.92 32.32
CA VAL A 526 -9.87 -10.29 32.00
C VAL A 526 -9.91 -8.88 32.57
N VAL A 527 -10.57 -7.96 31.86
CA VAL A 527 -10.91 -6.63 32.37
C VAL A 527 -12.44 -6.58 32.57
N ARG A 528 -12.90 -6.54 33.82
CA ARG A 528 -14.32 -6.65 34.18
C ARG A 528 -15.02 -5.31 34.37
#